data_AF-A0AAW1PK53-F1
#
_entry.id   AF-A0AAW1PK53-F1
#
_cell.length_a   1.000
_cell.length_b   1.000
_cell.length_c   1.000
_cell.angle_alpha   90.00
_cell.angle_beta   90.00
_cell.angle_gamma   90.00
#
_symmetry.space_group_name_H-M   'P 1'
#
loop_
_entity.id
_entity.type
_entity.pdbx_description
1 polymer ?
#
loop_
_entity_poly.entity_id
_entity_poly.type
_entity_poly.pdbx_seq_one_letter_code
_entity_poly.pdbx_strand_id
1 'polypeptide(L)'
;MQRKAIHDFFKTAKALPAIASDTVQEKGAESGMVVNGIRLSWKPPKGKKRKQPDTPDEDPWETDWPGHDKLYCRFSMYKENTDTQAALTVLARYLHCGTRNFAVAGTKDKRAVTVQQVTVQKVTAARLCALNDRLRGICLGDFEYVEKPLWLGGSAGNLFEITLRQVEGATACQLAAAADALREQGFINYFGLQRFGAGAIGTHRVGAKLLRGEWREAVELIMQPKDAERAENVDARQLYLQKGDIHGPPQHAHDAPPQPEHQSGELDADMLPEDGWGASRLASVHVVTPEEAATEVFSIEDVVLPLPGKSVQYPQHETAAVYGAKAKEHGVSLDSVVHAQREYSLLSLPGDYRRVLHKPRDLEWKLLQYSNALEALAATELEAFPLD
;
A
#
# COMPACT_ATOMS: atom_id res chain seq x y z
N MET A 1 37.66 -11.91 36.52
CA MET A 1 37.27 -10.63 35.88
C MET A 1 35.98 -10.73 35.05
N GLN A 2 35.79 -11.74 34.18
CA GLN A 2 34.61 -11.81 33.29
C GLN A 2 33.23 -11.90 33.99
N ARG A 3 33.11 -12.55 35.17
CA ARG A 3 31.80 -12.72 35.85
C ARG A 3 31.19 -11.41 36.33
N LYS A 4 32.00 -10.53 36.92
CA LYS A 4 31.54 -9.21 37.40
C LYS A 4 31.05 -8.36 36.22
N ALA A 5 31.76 -8.41 35.08
CA ALA A 5 31.34 -7.73 33.86
C ALA A 5 29.99 -8.25 33.31
N ILE A 6 29.72 -9.56 33.38
CA ILE A 6 28.43 -10.14 32.96
C ILE A 6 27.30 -9.71 33.91
N HIS A 7 27.54 -9.75 35.23
CA HIS A 7 26.58 -9.25 36.22
C HIS A 7 26.31 -7.75 36.06
N ASP A 8 27.36 -6.96 35.83
CA ASP A 8 27.26 -5.52 35.62
C ASP A 8 26.51 -5.21 34.30
N PHE A 9 26.72 -6.00 33.24
CA PHE A 9 25.96 -5.90 31.98
C PHE A 9 24.46 -6.10 32.23
N PHE A 10 24.03 -7.17 32.90
CA PHE A 10 22.60 -7.40 33.18
C PHE A 10 22.02 -6.40 34.19
N LYS A 11 22.83 -5.79 35.07
CA LYS A 11 22.38 -4.75 35.99
C LYS A 11 22.23 -3.38 35.35
N THR A 12 23.08 -3.06 34.37
CA THR A 12 23.13 -1.75 33.69
C THR A 12 22.34 -1.74 32.38
N ALA A 13 22.06 -2.90 31.79
CA ALA A 13 21.19 -3.05 30.63
C ALA A 13 19.74 -2.71 31.00
N LYS A 14 19.36 -1.46 30.77
CA LYS A 14 17.97 -0.98 30.90
C LYS A 14 16.97 -1.80 30.06
N ALA A 15 17.43 -2.49 29.02
CA ALA A 15 16.64 -3.33 28.13
C ALA A 15 16.20 -4.68 28.74
N LEU A 16 16.73 -5.10 29.90
CA LEU A 16 16.41 -6.38 30.54
C LEU A 16 16.04 -6.23 32.04
N PRO A 17 15.08 -5.35 32.40
CA PRO A 17 14.84 -4.96 33.79
C PRO A 17 14.29 -6.11 34.67
N ALA A 18 13.78 -7.17 34.06
CA ALA A 18 13.20 -8.33 34.73
C ALA A 18 14.12 -9.56 34.78
N ILE A 19 15.39 -9.44 34.35
CA ILE A 19 16.35 -10.56 34.37
C ILE A 19 17.32 -10.37 35.53
N ALA A 20 17.31 -11.33 36.46
CA ALA A 20 18.31 -11.43 37.52
C ALA A 20 19.37 -12.46 37.14
N SER A 21 20.64 -12.11 37.34
CA SER A 21 21.75 -13.05 37.24
C SER A 21 22.15 -13.51 38.64
N ASP A 22 22.19 -14.82 38.85
CA ASP A 22 22.63 -15.46 40.09
C ASP A 22 23.83 -16.37 39.79
N THR A 23 24.79 -16.46 40.70
CA THR A 23 25.94 -17.39 40.53
C THR A 23 25.57 -18.74 41.11
N VAL A 24 25.71 -19.80 40.33
CA VAL A 24 25.39 -21.18 40.75
C VAL A 24 26.65 -22.03 40.66
N GLN A 25 26.85 -22.88 41.67
CA GLN A 25 27.88 -23.91 41.66
C GLN A 25 27.22 -25.25 41.38
N GLU A 26 27.53 -25.85 40.24
CA GLU A 26 27.07 -27.19 39.90
C GLU A 26 28.24 -28.17 39.98
N LYS A 27 27.96 -29.38 40.48
CA LYS A 27 28.95 -30.46 40.48
C LYS A 27 29.06 -30.97 39.04
N GLY A 28 30.27 -30.89 38.49
CA GLY A 28 30.58 -31.46 37.18
C GLY A 28 30.38 -32.98 37.17
N ALA A 29 30.28 -33.55 35.97
CA ALA A 29 30.03 -34.98 35.76
C ALA A 29 31.13 -35.91 36.34
N GLU A 30 32.32 -35.37 36.65
CA GLU A 30 33.41 -36.09 37.31
C GLU A 30 33.50 -35.76 38.81
N SER A 31 33.71 -36.78 39.63
CA SER A 31 33.70 -36.68 41.09
C SER A 31 34.75 -35.69 41.60
N GLY A 32 34.30 -34.51 42.03
CA GLY A 32 35.13 -33.50 42.70
C GLY A 32 35.26 -32.16 41.97
N MET A 33 34.79 -32.04 40.73
CA MET A 33 34.90 -30.79 39.96
C MET A 33 33.69 -29.87 40.23
N VAL A 34 33.93 -28.65 40.73
CA VAL A 34 32.89 -27.63 40.94
C VAL A 34 32.91 -26.65 39.78
N VAL A 35 31.87 -26.66 38.95
CA VAL A 35 31.71 -25.73 37.83
C VAL A 35 30.87 -24.54 38.31
N ASN A 36 31.39 -23.33 38.14
CA ASN A 36 30.68 -22.11 38.49
C ASN A 36 29.98 -21.55 37.24
N GLY A 37 28.65 -21.58 37.21
CA GLY A 37 27.82 -21.00 36.15
C GLY A 37 27.11 -19.72 36.60
N ILE A 38 26.60 -18.96 35.62
CA ILE A 38 25.67 -17.84 35.86
C ILE A 38 24.29 -18.32 35.41
N ARG A 39 23.34 -18.38 36.34
CA ARG A 39 21.94 -18.68 36.05
C ARG A 39 21.19 -17.38 35.85
N LEU A 40 20.53 -17.25 34.71
CA LEU A 40 19.60 -16.16 34.46
C LEU A 40 18.21 -16.60 34.90
N SER A 41 17.56 -15.78 35.74
CA SER A 41 16.20 -16.02 36.19
C SER A 41 15.32 -14.82 35.85
N TRP A 42 14.12 -15.11 35.34
CA TRP A 42 13.11 -14.09 35.12
C TRP A 42 12.43 -13.78 36.46
N LYS A 43 12.52 -12.52 36.89
CA LYS A 43 11.82 -12.01 38.06
C LYS A 43 10.80 -10.96 37.58
N PRO A 44 9.52 -11.33 37.45
CA PRO A 44 8.50 -10.35 37.09
C PRO A 44 8.43 -9.24 38.14
N PRO A 45 8.19 -7.98 37.75
CA PRO A 45 7.96 -6.91 38.70
C PRO A 45 6.78 -7.28 39.61
N LYS A 46 6.99 -7.22 40.94
CA LYS A 46 5.95 -7.50 41.93
C LYS A 46 4.73 -6.63 41.63
N GLY A 47 3.58 -7.26 41.40
CA GLY A 47 2.34 -6.58 41.06
C GLY A 47 2.02 -5.47 42.06
N LYS A 48 2.22 -4.22 41.66
CA LYS A 48 1.58 -3.09 42.33
C LYS A 48 0.09 -3.20 42.02
N LYS A 49 -0.74 -3.31 43.07
CA LYS A 49 -2.19 -3.11 42.94
C LYS A 49 -2.40 -1.81 42.14
N ARG A 50 -3.22 -1.87 41.08
CA ARG A 50 -3.62 -0.70 40.27
C ARG A 50 -4.07 0.42 41.21
N LYS A 51 -3.19 1.38 41.48
CA LYS A 51 -3.59 2.74 41.83
C LYS A 51 -3.98 3.38 40.50
N GLN A 52 -5.17 3.97 40.45
CA GLN A 52 -5.57 4.86 39.38
C GLN A 52 -4.46 5.92 39.22
N PRO A 53 -3.80 6.04 38.06
CA PRO A 53 -2.75 7.03 37.90
C PRO A 53 -3.41 8.37 37.51
N ASP A 54 -3.18 9.40 38.31
CA ASP A 54 -3.37 10.82 37.93
C ASP A 54 -2.18 11.33 37.07
N THR A 55 -1.50 10.43 36.37
CA THR A 55 -0.39 10.75 35.46
C THR A 55 -0.72 10.18 34.09
N PRO A 56 -0.58 10.97 33.01
CA PRO A 56 -0.86 10.48 31.65
C PRO A 56 0.01 9.26 31.38
N ASP A 57 -0.60 8.25 30.76
CA ASP A 57 -0.03 6.94 30.49
C ASP A 57 1.42 7.06 29.95
N GLU A 58 2.42 6.72 30.76
CA GLU A 58 3.76 6.45 30.25
C GLU A 58 3.64 5.19 29.37
N ASP A 59 3.65 5.39 28.06
CA ASP A 59 3.59 4.33 27.07
C ASP A 59 4.78 3.38 27.32
N PRO A 60 4.57 2.07 27.59
CA PRO A 60 5.65 1.12 27.84
C PRO A 60 6.73 1.07 26.74
N TRP A 61 6.45 1.65 25.57
CA TRP A 61 7.34 1.77 24.42
C TRP A 61 8.24 3.02 24.42
N GLU A 62 8.08 3.97 25.37
CA GLU A 62 8.98 5.13 25.47
C GLU A 62 10.40 4.77 25.91
N THR A 63 10.59 3.63 26.58
CA THR A 63 11.88 3.26 27.17
C THR A 63 12.77 2.36 26.30
N ASP A 64 12.25 1.83 25.19
CA ASP A 64 12.94 0.84 24.33
C ASP A 64 13.39 1.38 22.96
N TRP A 65 13.14 2.66 22.65
CA TRP A 65 13.76 3.28 21.48
C TRP A 65 15.23 3.56 21.81
N PRO A 66 16.21 3.03 21.05
CA PRO A 66 17.64 3.09 21.41
C PRO A 66 18.26 4.50 21.29
N GLY A 67 17.47 5.56 21.40
CA GLY A 67 17.94 6.94 21.28
C GLY A 67 18.37 7.31 19.87
N HIS A 68 17.84 6.66 18.83
CA HIS A 68 18.01 7.19 17.48
C HIS A 68 17.30 8.54 17.39
N ASP A 69 18.02 9.55 16.90
CA ASP A 69 17.51 10.92 16.66
C ASP A 69 16.29 10.94 15.72
N LYS A 70 16.11 9.86 14.97
CA LYS A 70 15.08 9.68 13.94
C LYS A 70 14.01 8.71 14.45
N LEU A 71 12.74 8.98 14.17
CA LEU A 71 11.61 8.22 14.72
C LEU A 71 11.14 7.05 13.85
N TYR A 72 11.57 7.00 12.58
CA TYR A 72 11.08 6.01 11.62
C TYR A 72 12.21 5.13 11.13
N CYS A 73 11.93 3.84 10.97
CA CYS A 73 12.78 2.92 10.22
C CYS A 73 12.17 2.70 8.85
N ARG A 74 12.89 3.11 7.80
CA ARG A 74 12.63 2.81 6.40
C ARG A 74 13.26 1.47 6.05
N PHE A 75 12.57 0.67 5.24
CA PHE A 75 13.05 -0.62 4.76
C PHE A 75 12.42 -1.00 3.42
N SER A 76 13.12 -1.84 2.67
CA SER A 76 12.60 -2.53 1.49
C SER A 76 11.73 -3.71 1.92
N MET A 77 10.49 -3.77 1.45
CA MET A 77 9.58 -4.90 1.64
C MET A 77 9.38 -5.60 0.29
N TYR A 78 9.92 -6.80 0.20
CA TYR A 78 9.61 -7.76 -0.84
C TYR A 78 8.34 -8.53 -0.48
N LYS A 79 7.44 -8.74 -1.45
CA LYS A 79 6.22 -9.54 -1.26
C LYS A 79 5.85 -10.32 -2.53
N GLU A 80 5.30 -11.52 -2.33
CA GLU A 80 4.83 -12.41 -3.40
C GLU A 80 3.35 -12.74 -3.24
N ASN A 81 2.58 -12.59 -4.32
CA ASN A 81 1.17 -13.00 -4.40
C ASN A 81 0.27 -12.48 -3.24
N THR A 82 0.65 -11.36 -2.64
CA THR A 82 -0.03 -10.78 -1.47
C THR A 82 -0.24 -9.28 -1.63
N ASP A 83 -1.32 -8.78 -1.05
CA ASP A 83 -1.67 -7.37 -1.06
C ASP A 83 -0.78 -6.60 -0.07
N THR A 84 -0.44 -5.34 -0.38
CA THR A 84 0.38 -4.49 0.49
C THR A 84 -0.22 -4.39 1.90
N GLN A 85 -1.54 -4.17 2.03
CA GLN A 85 -2.18 -4.03 3.34
C GLN A 85 -2.23 -5.35 4.12
N ALA A 86 -2.43 -6.47 3.41
CA ALA A 86 -2.37 -7.79 4.02
C ALA A 86 -0.97 -8.08 4.58
N ALA A 87 0.10 -7.72 3.85
CA ALA A 87 1.47 -7.83 4.32
C ALA A 87 1.72 -6.96 5.56
N LEU A 88 1.30 -5.69 5.54
CA LEU A 88 1.43 -4.78 6.69
C LEU A 88 0.67 -5.29 7.93
N THR A 89 -0.52 -5.88 7.75
CA THR A 89 -1.27 -6.49 8.87
C THR A 89 -0.54 -7.70 9.47
N VAL A 90 0.16 -8.49 8.65
CA VAL A 90 1.02 -9.58 9.17
C VAL A 90 2.17 -9.00 9.99
N LEU A 91 2.87 -7.97 9.48
CA LEU A 91 3.97 -7.31 10.19
C LEU A 91 3.51 -6.68 11.52
N ALA A 92 2.41 -5.94 11.49
CA ALA A 92 1.80 -5.30 12.64
C ALA A 92 1.50 -6.31 13.78
N ARG A 93 0.97 -7.48 13.43
CA ARG A 93 0.69 -8.56 14.40
C ARG A 93 1.97 -9.11 15.06
N TYR A 94 3.04 -9.32 14.30
CA TYR A 94 4.30 -9.80 14.85
C TYR A 94 5.06 -8.75 15.66
N LEU A 95 4.91 -7.47 15.31
CA LEU A 95 5.55 -6.35 15.99
C LEU A 95 4.75 -5.80 17.17
N HIS A 96 3.51 -6.29 17.35
CA HIS A 96 2.58 -5.79 18.36
C HIS A 96 2.33 -4.28 18.25
N CYS A 97 2.22 -3.77 17.02
CA CYS A 97 1.91 -2.37 16.73
C CYS A 97 0.69 -2.26 15.81
N GLY A 98 0.14 -1.04 15.68
CA GLY A 98 -0.95 -0.76 14.77
C GLY A 98 -0.48 -0.65 13.31
N THR A 99 -1.35 -0.96 12.35
CA THR A 99 -1.08 -0.73 10.91
C THR A 99 -0.88 0.76 10.59
N ARG A 100 -1.44 1.66 11.40
CA ARG A 100 -1.25 3.12 11.28
C ARG A 100 0.20 3.57 11.47
N ASN A 101 1.01 2.76 12.16
CA ASN A 101 2.44 3.06 12.37
C ASN A 101 3.27 2.83 11.09
N PHE A 102 2.69 2.19 10.07
CA PHE A 102 3.33 1.97 8.79
C PHE A 102 2.87 3.02 7.78
N ALA A 103 3.80 3.49 6.97
CA ALA A 103 3.50 4.34 5.83
C ALA A 103 4.17 3.81 4.56
N VAL A 104 3.47 3.94 3.44
CA VAL A 104 3.89 3.50 2.11
C VAL A 104 3.58 4.57 1.08
N ALA A 105 4.39 4.66 0.04
CA ALA A 105 4.16 5.63 -1.04
C ALA A 105 3.00 5.25 -1.99
N GLY A 106 2.56 3.99 -1.93
CA GLY A 106 1.47 3.46 -2.73
C GLY A 106 1.34 1.95 -2.55
N THR A 107 0.20 1.40 -2.95
CA THR A 107 0.00 -0.05 -3.00
C THR A 107 0.62 -0.63 -4.27
N LYS A 108 0.99 -1.91 -4.22
CA LYS A 108 1.53 -2.67 -5.37
C LYS A 108 0.63 -3.87 -5.65
N ASP A 109 0.71 -4.38 -6.88
CA ASP A 109 -0.14 -5.48 -7.32
C ASP A 109 -0.04 -6.71 -6.42
N LYS A 110 -1.20 -7.32 -6.15
CA LYS A 110 -1.27 -8.56 -5.38
C LYS A 110 -0.65 -9.70 -6.15
N ARG A 111 -1.05 -9.91 -7.41
CA ARG A 111 -0.61 -11.04 -8.25
C ARG A 111 0.70 -10.72 -8.96
N ALA A 112 1.73 -10.46 -8.18
CA ALA A 112 3.06 -10.15 -8.66
C ALA A 112 4.09 -10.44 -7.56
N VAL A 113 5.36 -10.44 -7.96
CA VAL A 113 6.50 -10.21 -7.08
C VAL A 113 6.75 -8.70 -7.08
N THR A 114 6.77 -8.07 -5.91
CA THR A 114 6.93 -6.62 -5.83
C THR A 114 7.83 -6.23 -4.68
N VAL A 115 8.68 -5.23 -4.91
CA VAL A 115 9.47 -4.58 -3.86
C VAL A 115 9.04 -3.14 -3.71
N GLN A 116 8.88 -2.69 -2.47
CA GLN A 116 8.51 -1.32 -2.17
C GLN A 116 9.15 -0.84 -0.88
N GLN A 117 9.44 0.46 -0.81
CA GLN A 117 9.83 1.11 0.43
C GLN A 117 8.64 1.22 1.39
N VAL A 118 8.91 0.97 2.67
CA VAL A 118 7.97 1.08 3.78
C VAL A 118 8.67 1.80 4.92
N THR A 119 7.98 2.68 5.64
CA THR A 119 8.46 3.26 6.89
C THR A 119 7.60 2.79 8.05
N VAL A 120 8.21 2.46 9.18
CA VAL A 120 7.53 2.13 10.43
C VAL A 120 8.01 3.00 11.58
N GLN A 121 7.09 3.52 12.37
CA GLN A 121 7.41 4.37 13.52
C GLN A 121 7.90 3.54 14.71
N LYS A 122 9.02 3.95 15.32
CA LYS A 122 9.58 3.40 16.57
C LYS A 122 9.79 1.87 16.58
N VAL A 123 10.11 1.25 15.43
CA VAL A 123 10.54 -0.15 15.36
C VAL A 123 11.99 -0.24 14.87
N THR A 124 12.82 -1.01 15.56
CA THR A 124 14.24 -1.14 15.24
C THR A 124 14.49 -2.08 14.07
N ALA A 125 15.55 -1.82 13.31
CA ALA A 125 16.00 -2.68 12.22
C ALA A 125 16.20 -4.14 12.65
N ALA A 126 16.76 -4.36 13.86
CA ALA A 126 16.97 -5.70 14.40
C ALA A 126 15.66 -6.48 14.61
N ARG A 127 14.59 -5.80 15.07
CA ARG A 127 13.27 -6.42 15.23
C ARG A 127 12.67 -6.79 13.88
N LEU A 128 12.82 -5.94 12.87
CA LEU A 128 12.33 -6.20 11.51
C LEU A 128 13.09 -7.36 10.86
N CYS A 129 14.42 -7.34 10.94
CA CYS A 129 15.28 -8.40 10.40
C CYS A 129 14.94 -9.77 11.00
N ALA A 130 14.74 -9.86 12.32
CA ALA A 130 14.36 -11.08 13.01
C ALA A 130 12.99 -11.66 12.58
N LEU A 131 12.15 -10.91 11.87
CA LEU A 131 10.89 -11.43 11.33
C LEU A 131 11.09 -12.29 10.09
N ASN A 132 12.17 -12.12 9.33
CA ASN A 132 12.38 -12.84 8.07
C ASN A 132 12.27 -14.36 8.24
N ASP A 133 12.73 -14.92 9.36
CA ASP A 133 12.61 -16.36 9.68
C ASP A 133 11.15 -16.86 9.77
N ARG A 134 10.23 -15.96 10.14
CA ARG A 134 8.82 -16.27 10.43
C ARG A 134 7.88 -15.88 9.30
N LEU A 135 8.32 -14.99 8.41
CA LEU A 135 7.54 -14.53 7.28
C LEU A 135 7.55 -15.58 6.16
N ARG A 136 6.51 -15.57 5.32
CA ARG A 136 6.34 -16.45 4.16
C ARG A 136 5.85 -15.61 3.00
N GLY A 137 6.59 -15.63 1.89
CA GLY A 137 6.31 -14.77 0.73
C GLY A 137 6.45 -13.27 1.04
N ILE A 138 7.13 -12.90 2.13
CA ILE A 138 7.47 -11.52 2.51
C ILE A 138 8.89 -11.55 3.05
N CYS A 139 9.72 -10.63 2.58
CA CYS A 139 11.09 -10.46 3.06
C CYS A 139 11.39 -8.96 3.26
N LEU A 140 12.14 -8.64 4.32
CA LEU A 140 12.46 -7.28 4.73
C LEU A 140 13.97 -7.05 4.66
N GLY A 141 14.41 -5.93 4.10
CA GLY A 141 15.82 -5.56 3.94
C GLY A 141 16.05 -4.06 3.87
N ASP A 142 17.29 -3.64 3.61
CA ASP A 142 17.70 -2.23 3.40
C ASP A 142 17.22 -1.27 4.50
N PHE A 143 17.51 -1.59 5.76
CA PHE A 143 17.05 -0.81 6.89
C PHE A 143 17.81 0.51 7.03
N GLU A 144 17.09 1.61 7.14
CA GLU A 144 17.64 2.96 7.36
C GLU A 144 16.73 3.75 8.30
N TYR A 145 17.31 4.49 9.25
CA TYR A 145 16.52 5.40 10.07
C TYR A 145 16.33 6.76 9.38
N VAL A 146 15.09 7.23 9.33
CA VAL A 146 14.65 8.46 8.63
C VAL A 146 13.79 9.36 9.53
N GLU A 147 13.84 10.67 9.30
CA GLU A 147 13.13 11.67 10.13
C GLU A 147 11.63 11.71 9.84
N LYS A 148 11.25 11.52 8.58
CA LYS A 148 9.86 11.61 8.10
C LYS A 148 9.38 10.28 7.54
N PRO A 149 8.10 9.93 7.70
CA PRO A 149 7.54 8.75 7.08
C PRO A 149 7.41 8.95 5.56
N LEU A 150 7.19 7.86 4.84
CA LEU A 150 6.72 7.94 3.46
C LEU A 150 5.32 8.54 3.42
N TRP A 151 5.02 9.30 2.37
CA TRP A 151 3.68 9.81 2.10
C TRP A 151 3.11 9.18 0.83
N LEU A 152 1.78 9.05 0.79
CA LEU A 152 1.07 8.51 -0.36
C LEU A 152 1.31 9.39 -1.60
N GLY A 153 1.68 8.78 -2.72
CA GLY A 153 2.05 9.51 -3.94
C GLY A 153 3.51 9.99 -3.98
N GLY A 154 4.32 9.70 -2.96
CA GLY A 154 5.74 10.05 -2.92
C GLY A 154 6.65 9.28 -3.89
N SER A 155 6.14 8.24 -4.59
CA SER A 155 6.94 7.48 -5.55
C SER A 155 7.03 8.17 -6.91
N ALA A 156 8.22 8.25 -7.51
CA ALA A 156 8.40 8.79 -8.85
C ALA A 156 7.73 7.91 -9.93
N GLY A 157 7.69 6.59 -9.73
CA GLY A 157 7.10 5.62 -10.64
C GLY A 157 7.34 4.19 -10.14
N ASN A 158 7.19 3.22 -11.04
CA ASN A 158 7.52 1.81 -10.80
C ASN A 158 8.39 1.30 -11.95
N LEU A 159 9.38 0.49 -11.63
CA LEU A 159 10.07 -0.36 -12.59
C LEU A 159 9.27 -1.65 -12.76
N PHE A 160 9.09 -2.09 -14.00
CA PHE A 160 8.36 -3.32 -14.30
C PHE A 160 9.25 -4.26 -15.12
N GLU A 161 9.38 -5.49 -14.65
CA GLU A 161 9.87 -6.60 -15.45
C GLU A 161 8.67 -7.51 -15.78
N ILE A 162 8.30 -7.55 -17.06
CA ILE A 162 7.10 -8.26 -17.53
C ILE A 162 7.52 -9.34 -18.53
N THR A 163 7.16 -10.59 -18.23
CA THR A 163 7.32 -11.70 -19.17
C THR A 163 5.98 -12.01 -19.84
N LEU A 164 5.87 -11.74 -21.13
CA LEU A 164 4.75 -12.19 -21.95
C LEU A 164 5.03 -13.61 -22.45
N ARG A 165 4.20 -14.58 -22.04
CA ARG A 165 4.32 -16.00 -22.42
C ARG A 165 3.33 -16.33 -23.53
N GLN A 166 3.68 -17.33 -24.34
CA GLN A 166 2.85 -17.88 -25.41
C GLN A 166 2.34 -16.82 -26.38
N VAL A 167 3.25 -15.98 -26.88
CA VAL A 167 2.91 -14.95 -27.84
C VAL A 167 2.73 -15.60 -29.22
N GLU A 168 1.47 -15.77 -29.63
CA GLU A 168 1.09 -16.38 -30.91
C GLU A 168 0.68 -15.32 -31.94
N GLY A 169 0.75 -15.67 -33.23
CA GLY A 169 0.23 -14.83 -34.31
C GLY A 169 1.09 -13.61 -34.70
N ALA A 170 2.27 -13.44 -34.11
CA ALA A 170 3.23 -12.40 -34.47
C ALA A 170 4.60 -12.99 -34.79
N THR A 171 5.25 -12.48 -35.83
CA THR A 171 6.64 -12.80 -36.15
C THR A 171 7.59 -12.07 -35.20
N ALA A 172 8.82 -12.59 -35.04
CA ALA A 172 9.86 -11.92 -34.23
C ALA A 172 10.11 -10.46 -34.67
N CYS A 173 10.04 -10.17 -35.97
CA CYS A 173 10.18 -8.82 -36.50
C CYS A 173 9.01 -7.90 -36.10
N GLN A 174 7.77 -8.40 -36.11
CA GLN A 174 6.61 -7.63 -35.63
C GLN A 174 6.68 -7.35 -34.13
N LEU A 175 7.15 -8.31 -33.34
CA LEU A 175 7.34 -8.13 -31.90
C LEU A 175 8.42 -7.08 -31.60
N ALA A 176 9.54 -7.15 -32.31
CA ALA A 176 10.60 -6.15 -32.21
C ALA A 176 10.09 -4.75 -32.55
N ALA A 177 9.42 -4.61 -33.71
CA ALA A 177 8.85 -3.34 -34.15
C ALA A 177 7.82 -2.78 -33.16
N ALA A 178 6.97 -3.63 -32.57
CA ALA A 178 6.00 -3.19 -31.56
C ALA A 178 6.68 -2.72 -30.26
N ALA A 179 7.72 -3.41 -29.81
CA ALA A 179 8.47 -3.03 -28.63
C ALA A 179 9.26 -1.73 -28.84
N ASP A 180 9.86 -1.54 -30.02
CA ASP A 180 10.55 -0.31 -30.38
C ASP A 180 9.56 0.85 -30.56
N ALA A 181 8.38 0.62 -31.15
CA ALA A 181 7.31 1.62 -31.20
C ALA A 181 6.83 2.04 -29.81
N LEU A 182 6.68 1.08 -28.88
CA LEU A 182 6.34 1.38 -27.48
C LEU A 182 7.45 2.19 -26.78
N ARG A 183 8.72 1.90 -27.08
CA ARG A 183 9.87 2.67 -26.58
C ARG A 183 9.85 4.10 -27.11
N GLU A 184 9.58 4.29 -28.39
CA GLU A 184 9.71 5.59 -29.06
C GLU A 184 8.48 6.49 -28.90
N GLN A 185 7.27 5.91 -29.04
CA GLN A 185 6.00 6.63 -29.09
C GLN A 185 5.20 6.51 -27.78
N GLY A 186 5.53 5.55 -26.92
CA GLY A 186 4.80 5.28 -25.69
C GLY A 186 3.45 4.61 -25.93
N PHE A 187 2.51 4.82 -25.01
CA PHE A 187 1.18 4.25 -25.05
C PHE A 187 0.13 5.19 -24.44
N ILE A 188 -1.14 4.99 -24.81
CA ILE A 188 -2.24 5.80 -24.30
C ILE A 188 -2.48 5.47 -22.82
N ASN A 189 -2.46 6.50 -21.97
CA ASN A 189 -2.48 6.39 -20.52
C ASN A 189 -3.89 6.17 -19.94
N TYR A 190 -4.54 5.09 -20.40
CA TYR A 190 -5.86 4.67 -19.92
C TYR A 190 -5.85 4.24 -18.45
N PHE A 191 -7.02 4.32 -17.81
CA PHE A 191 -7.27 3.55 -16.59
C PHE A 191 -7.45 2.07 -16.96
N GLY A 192 -6.59 1.20 -16.45
CA GLY A 192 -6.73 -0.24 -16.64
C GLY A 192 -7.99 -0.82 -16.00
N LEU A 193 -8.41 -2.01 -16.46
CA LEU A 193 -9.65 -2.67 -16.02
C LEU A 193 -9.76 -2.85 -14.50
N GLN A 194 -8.63 -3.00 -13.80
CA GLN A 194 -8.57 -3.07 -12.33
C GLN A 194 -9.25 -1.89 -11.64
N ARG A 195 -9.24 -0.68 -12.25
CA ARG A 195 -9.91 0.52 -11.70
C ARG A 195 -11.43 0.42 -11.75
N PHE A 196 -11.95 -0.39 -12.66
CA PHE A 196 -13.38 -0.64 -12.83
C PHE A 196 -13.88 -1.84 -12.02
N GLY A 197 -12.98 -2.51 -11.28
CA GLY A 197 -13.28 -3.74 -10.54
C GLY A 197 -13.23 -4.98 -11.43
N ALA A 198 -13.11 -6.15 -10.80
CA ALA A 198 -13.02 -7.44 -11.50
C ALA A 198 -14.37 -8.11 -11.81
N GLY A 199 -15.48 -7.51 -11.37
CA GLY A 199 -16.82 -8.08 -11.54
C GLY A 199 -17.57 -7.53 -12.74
N ALA A 200 -18.72 -8.15 -13.06
CA ALA A 200 -19.63 -7.74 -14.13
C ALA A 200 -20.15 -6.29 -14.01
N ILE A 201 -20.09 -5.70 -12.81
CA ILE A 201 -20.54 -4.33 -12.55
C ILE A 201 -19.34 -3.41 -12.39
N GLY A 202 -19.12 -2.59 -13.41
CA GLY A 202 -18.08 -1.57 -13.37
C GLY A 202 -18.34 -0.53 -12.28
N THR A 203 -17.32 -0.23 -11.47
CA THR A 203 -17.37 0.78 -10.39
C THR A 203 -17.85 2.15 -10.86
N HIS A 204 -17.55 2.53 -12.09
CA HIS A 204 -18.01 3.78 -12.71
C HIS A 204 -19.55 3.89 -12.78
N ARG A 205 -20.27 2.77 -12.92
CA ARG A 205 -21.74 2.75 -12.93
C ARG A 205 -22.31 3.11 -11.56
N VAL A 206 -21.69 2.59 -10.50
CA VAL A 206 -22.02 2.94 -9.11
C VAL A 206 -21.71 4.40 -8.87
N GLY A 207 -20.53 4.87 -9.29
CA GLY A 207 -20.15 6.29 -9.22
C GLY A 207 -21.18 7.21 -9.88
N ALA A 208 -21.65 6.87 -11.09
CA ALA A 208 -22.68 7.64 -11.80
C ALA A 208 -24.03 7.68 -11.06
N LYS A 209 -24.39 6.65 -10.28
CA LYS A 209 -25.59 6.66 -9.42
C LYS A 209 -25.41 7.55 -8.21
N LEU A 210 -24.24 7.47 -7.57
CA LEU A 210 -23.87 8.34 -6.44
C LEU A 210 -23.91 9.81 -6.84
N LEU A 211 -23.31 10.18 -7.98
CA LEU A 211 -23.32 11.55 -8.51
C LEU A 211 -24.74 12.08 -8.84
N ARG A 212 -25.71 11.18 -9.03
CA ARG A 212 -27.11 11.54 -9.27
C ARG A 212 -27.95 11.58 -7.99
N GLY A 213 -27.39 11.22 -6.84
CA GLY A 213 -28.13 11.07 -5.58
C GLY A 213 -29.06 9.85 -5.56
N GLU A 214 -28.87 8.89 -6.47
CA GLU A 214 -29.61 7.64 -6.56
C GLU A 214 -29.00 6.61 -5.60
N TRP A 215 -29.06 6.91 -4.29
CA TRP A 215 -28.34 6.17 -3.24
C TRP A 215 -28.79 4.71 -3.12
N ARG A 216 -30.09 4.47 -3.22
CA ARG A 216 -30.68 3.13 -3.10
C ARG A 216 -30.18 2.25 -4.24
N GLU A 217 -30.26 2.77 -5.46
CA GLU A 217 -29.82 2.11 -6.68
C GLU A 217 -28.30 1.86 -6.67
N ALA A 218 -27.53 2.79 -6.10
CA ALA A 218 -26.09 2.60 -5.91
C ALA A 218 -25.81 1.41 -4.96
N VAL A 219 -26.52 1.32 -3.84
CA VAL A 219 -26.40 0.20 -2.89
C VAL A 219 -26.84 -1.12 -3.54
N GLU A 220 -27.96 -1.13 -4.25
CA GLU A 220 -28.44 -2.32 -4.97
C GLU A 220 -27.41 -2.80 -5.99
N LEU A 221 -26.80 -1.90 -6.77
CA LEU A 221 -25.70 -2.25 -7.69
C LEU A 221 -24.48 -2.82 -6.97
N ILE A 222 -24.12 -2.27 -5.80
CA ILE A 222 -23.01 -2.79 -4.99
C ILE A 222 -23.33 -4.21 -4.51
N MET A 223 -24.58 -4.46 -4.14
CA MET A 223 -25.06 -5.72 -3.54
C MET A 223 -25.34 -6.83 -4.55
N GLN A 224 -25.40 -6.54 -5.85
CA GLN A 224 -25.57 -7.56 -6.88
C GLN A 224 -24.47 -8.65 -6.81
N PRO A 225 -24.82 -9.91 -7.16
CA PRO A 225 -23.85 -11.00 -7.20
C PRO A 225 -22.70 -10.70 -8.16
N LYS A 226 -21.50 -11.13 -7.80
CA LYS A 226 -20.32 -10.99 -8.67
C LYS A 226 -19.71 -12.35 -8.95
N ASP A 227 -19.12 -12.49 -10.12
CA ASP A 227 -18.40 -13.69 -10.52
C ASP A 227 -17.15 -13.90 -9.65
N ALA A 228 -16.88 -15.15 -9.28
CA ALA A 228 -15.71 -15.56 -8.50
C ALA A 228 -15.58 -14.93 -7.08
N GLU A 229 -16.70 -14.70 -6.38
CA GLU A 229 -16.70 -14.33 -4.96
C GLU A 229 -16.63 -15.53 -4.00
N ARG A 230 -16.21 -15.27 -2.75
CA ARG A 230 -16.29 -16.26 -1.67
C ARG A 230 -17.74 -16.59 -1.35
N ALA A 231 -18.03 -17.86 -1.03
CA ALA A 231 -19.39 -18.34 -0.74
C ALA A 231 -20.13 -17.48 0.30
N GLU A 232 -19.45 -17.11 1.39
CA GLU A 232 -19.99 -16.22 2.44
C GLU A 232 -20.53 -14.89 1.90
N ASN A 233 -19.81 -14.29 0.93
CA ASN A 233 -20.23 -13.02 0.33
C ASN A 233 -21.43 -13.22 -0.61
N VAL A 234 -21.47 -14.33 -1.33
CA VAL A 234 -22.60 -14.68 -2.21
C VAL A 234 -23.87 -14.85 -1.37
N ASP A 235 -23.78 -15.57 -0.26
CA ASP A 235 -24.91 -15.82 0.65
C ASP A 235 -25.42 -14.51 1.27
N ALA A 236 -24.51 -13.63 1.73
CA ALA A 236 -24.87 -12.34 2.30
C ALA A 236 -25.61 -11.43 1.27
N ARG A 237 -25.13 -11.43 0.01
CA ARG A 237 -25.77 -10.67 -1.08
C ARG A 237 -27.14 -11.22 -1.44
N GLN A 238 -27.29 -12.54 -1.53
CA GLN A 238 -28.58 -13.18 -1.80
C GLN A 238 -29.59 -12.87 -0.69
N LEU A 239 -29.15 -12.91 0.56
CA LEU A 239 -29.99 -12.57 1.70
C LEU A 239 -30.48 -11.11 1.63
N TYR A 240 -29.58 -10.18 1.30
CA TYR A 240 -29.94 -8.77 1.11
C TYR A 240 -31.01 -8.60 0.02
N LEU A 241 -30.84 -9.27 -1.13
CA LEU A 241 -31.80 -9.20 -2.24
C LEU A 241 -33.18 -9.79 -1.89
N GLN A 242 -33.23 -10.80 -1.02
CA GLN A 242 -34.49 -11.42 -0.60
C GLN A 242 -35.23 -10.63 0.48
N LYS A 243 -34.50 -10.08 1.45
CA LYS A 243 -35.09 -9.46 2.66
C LYS A 243 -35.16 -7.94 2.59
N GLY A 244 -34.35 -7.31 1.74
CA GLY A 244 -34.19 -5.85 1.70
C GLY A 244 -33.63 -5.26 3.01
N ASP A 245 -33.12 -6.11 3.91
CA ASP A 245 -32.66 -5.72 5.23
C ASP A 245 -31.15 -5.47 5.23
N ILE A 246 -30.77 -4.29 5.72
CA ILE A 246 -29.38 -3.88 5.94
C ILE A 246 -28.82 -4.42 7.26
N HIS A 247 -29.70 -4.90 8.16
CA HIS A 247 -29.33 -5.61 9.36
C HIS A 247 -29.23 -7.10 8.99
N GLY A 248 -27.99 -7.60 8.91
CA GLY A 248 -27.66 -8.92 8.35
C GLY A 248 -28.32 -10.14 9.03
N PRO A 249 -27.96 -11.37 8.61
CA PRO A 249 -28.57 -12.60 9.14
C PRO A 249 -28.37 -12.73 10.66
N PRO A 250 -29.26 -13.46 11.36
CA PRO A 250 -29.22 -13.55 12.82
C PRO A 250 -27.93 -14.23 13.30
N GLN A 251 -27.17 -13.51 14.12
CA GLN A 251 -26.32 -13.98 15.22
C GLN A 251 -25.34 -15.16 15.00
N HIS A 252 -24.87 -15.41 13.78
CA HIS A 252 -23.70 -16.29 13.54
C HIS A 252 -22.46 -15.54 13.02
N ALA A 253 -22.55 -14.23 12.78
CA ALA A 253 -21.43 -13.38 12.39
C ALA A 253 -20.56 -12.90 13.58
N HIS A 254 -20.80 -13.39 14.80
CA HIS A 254 -20.00 -13.04 15.98
C HIS A 254 -18.63 -13.75 16.04
N ASP A 255 -18.37 -14.73 15.17
CA ASP A 255 -17.07 -15.43 15.07
C ASP A 255 -16.23 -14.99 13.87
N ALA A 256 -16.69 -14.02 13.07
CA ALA A 256 -15.82 -13.37 12.09
C ALA A 256 -14.83 -12.48 12.86
N PRO A 257 -13.50 -12.66 12.70
CA PRO A 257 -12.54 -11.74 13.31
C PRO A 257 -12.89 -10.32 12.86
N PRO A 258 -12.88 -9.33 13.77
CA PRO A 258 -13.22 -7.96 13.41
C PRO A 258 -12.37 -7.57 12.21
N GLN A 259 -13.04 -7.27 11.08
CA GLN A 259 -12.39 -6.59 9.98
C GLN A 259 -11.86 -5.29 10.59
N PRO A 260 -10.55 -5.02 10.51
CA PRO A 260 -10.03 -3.76 11.01
C PRO A 260 -10.79 -2.65 10.27
N GLU A 261 -11.45 -1.81 11.06
CA GLU A 261 -12.11 -0.62 10.58
C GLU A 261 -11.12 0.11 9.67
N HIS A 262 -11.43 0.21 8.39
CA HIS A 262 -10.70 1.05 7.45
C HIS A 262 -11.01 2.52 7.77
N GLN A 263 -10.59 2.97 8.94
CA GLN A 263 -10.32 4.38 9.15
C GLN A 263 -9.07 4.66 8.32
N SER A 264 -9.25 5.35 7.19
CA SER A 264 -8.17 6.16 6.64
C SER A 264 -7.63 6.97 7.81
N GLY A 265 -6.44 6.64 8.28
CA GLY A 265 -5.80 7.43 9.33
C GLY A 265 -5.74 8.85 8.81
N GLU A 266 -6.48 9.75 9.45
CA GLU A 266 -6.17 11.17 9.37
C GLU A 266 -4.75 11.30 9.92
N LEU A 267 -3.79 11.45 9.01
CA LEU A 267 -2.47 11.92 9.37
C LEU A 267 -2.66 13.33 9.91
N ASP A 268 -2.01 13.64 11.04
CA ASP A 268 -2.00 14.99 11.59
C ASP A 268 -1.67 15.99 10.47
N ALA A 269 -2.48 17.06 10.34
CA ALA A 269 -2.35 18.04 9.26
C ALA A 269 -0.95 18.67 9.19
N ASP A 270 -0.22 18.69 10.30
CA ASP A 270 1.15 19.20 10.43
C ASP A 270 2.23 18.28 9.83
N MET A 271 1.85 17.04 9.43
CA MET A 271 2.73 16.07 8.75
C MET A 271 2.53 16.06 7.23
N LEU A 272 1.64 16.91 6.70
CA LEU A 272 1.42 17.05 5.27
C LEU A 272 2.51 17.97 4.67
N PRO A 273 3.01 17.70 3.45
CA PRO A 273 3.74 18.70 2.67
C PRO A 273 2.91 19.98 2.57
N GLU A 274 3.54 21.16 2.50
CA GLU A 274 2.81 22.45 2.31
C GLU A 274 1.92 22.42 1.05
N ASP A 275 2.23 21.52 0.12
CA ASP A 275 1.59 21.23 -1.16
C ASP A 275 0.42 20.22 -1.08
N GLY A 276 0.02 19.75 0.10
CA GLY A 276 -1.23 19.01 0.30
C GLY A 276 -1.29 17.60 -0.29
N TRP A 277 -2.34 16.86 0.05
CA TRP A 277 -2.52 15.48 -0.39
C TRP A 277 -2.86 15.45 -1.89
N GLY A 278 -1.91 15.00 -2.71
CA GLY A 278 -2.17 14.78 -4.13
C GLY A 278 -2.28 16.04 -4.98
N ALA A 279 -1.54 17.10 -4.66
CA ALA A 279 -1.29 18.14 -5.66
C ALA A 279 -0.80 17.48 -6.95
N SER A 280 -1.53 17.74 -8.03
CA SER A 280 -1.12 17.39 -9.38
C SER A 280 0.33 17.82 -9.54
N ARG A 281 1.23 16.89 -9.87
CA ARG A 281 2.64 17.22 -10.17
C ARG A 281 2.79 18.16 -11.37
N LEU A 282 1.68 18.49 -12.04
CA LEU A 282 1.61 19.45 -13.11
C LEU A 282 1.54 20.85 -12.48
N ALA A 283 2.71 21.49 -12.37
CA ALA A 283 2.90 22.77 -11.69
C ALA A 283 2.04 23.92 -12.26
N SER A 284 1.60 23.80 -13.50
CA SER A 284 0.62 24.69 -14.12
C SER A 284 -0.01 23.99 -15.34
N VAL A 285 -1.30 24.25 -15.58
CA VAL A 285 -2.01 23.79 -16.79
C VAL A 285 -2.49 25.00 -17.56
N HIS A 286 -2.23 24.97 -18.87
CA HIS A 286 -2.50 26.05 -19.81
C HIS A 286 -3.25 25.50 -21.02
N VAL A 287 -4.21 26.27 -21.54
CA VAL A 287 -4.91 25.93 -22.78
C VAL A 287 -4.09 26.49 -23.94
N VAL A 288 -3.45 25.60 -24.70
CA VAL A 288 -2.58 25.95 -25.83
C VAL A 288 -3.38 26.69 -26.90
N THR A 289 -2.88 27.87 -27.32
CA THR A 289 -3.50 28.64 -28.41
C THR A 289 -3.07 28.12 -29.80
N PRO A 290 -3.80 28.43 -30.88
CA PRO A 290 -3.39 28.04 -32.23
C PRO A 290 -1.99 28.53 -32.63
N GLU A 291 -1.59 29.71 -32.12
CA GLU A 291 -0.27 30.29 -32.36
C GLU A 291 0.83 29.50 -31.64
N GLU A 292 0.60 29.09 -30.39
CA GLU A 292 1.53 28.28 -29.61
C GLU A 292 1.62 26.83 -30.11
N ALA A 293 0.53 26.29 -30.64
CA ALA A 293 0.54 24.98 -31.29
C ALA A 293 1.45 24.96 -32.54
N ALA A 294 1.64 26.12 -33.19
CA ALA A 294 2.50 26.26 -34.35
C ALA A 294 4.00 26.43 -34.01
N THR A 295 4.35 26.74 -32.75
CA THR A 295 5.73 27.07 -32.36
C THR A 295 6.59 25.87 -31.94
N GLU A 296 6.12 24.63 -32.10
CA GLU A 296 6.78 23.38 -31.65
C GLU A 296 7.21 23.38 -30.16
N VAL A 297 6.67 24.30 -29.36
CA VAL A 297 7.00 24.46 -27.93
C VAL A 297 6.44 23.30 -27.11
N PHE A 298 5.28 22.76 -27.50
CA PHE A 298 4.61 21.67 -26.81
C PHE A 298 4.63 20.40 -27.66
N SER A 299 4.89 19.28 -27.02
CA SER A 299 4.81 17.95 -27.63
C SER A 299 3.51 17.23 -27.24
N ILE A 300 3.20 16.14 -27.94
CA ILE A 300 2.07 15.29 -27.58
C ILE A 300 2.23 14.67 -26.18
N GLU A 301 3.46 14.56 -25.65
CA GLU A 301 3.76 14.02 -24.32
C GLU A 301 3.38 14.98 -23.18
N ASP A 302 3.19 16.26 -23.52
CA ASP A 302 2.78 17.33 -22.59
C ASP A 302 1.26 17.49 -22.52
N VAL A 303 0.52 16.87 -23.45
CA VAL A 303 -0.94 16.97 -23.51
C VAL A 303 -1.58 16.23 -22.34
N VAL A 304 -2.41 16.95 -21.61
CA VAL A 304 -3.19 16.46 -20.48
C VAL A 304 -4.68 16.64 -20.74
N LEU A 305 -5.48 15.72 -20.20
CA LEU A 305 -6.94 15.82 -20.18
C LEU A 305 -7.46 15.92 -18.75
N PRO A 306 -8.50 16.72 -18.50
CA PRO A 306 -9.06 16.90 -17.18
C PRO A 306 -9.85 15.65 -16.73
N LEU A 307 -9.69 15.33 -15.45
CA LEU A 307 -10.65 14.55 -14.69
C LEU A 307 -11.70 15.52 -14.13
N PRO A 308 -13.00 15.32 -14.42
CA PRO A 308 -14.04 16.26 -14.05
C PRO A 308 -14.01 16.68 -12.58
N GLY A 309 -14.05 17.99 -12.34
CA GLY A 309 -14.04 18.59 -11.00
C GLY A 309 -14.22 20.10 -11.05
N LYS A 310 -14.19 20.76 -9.90
CA LYS A 310 -14.42 22.21 -9.76
C LYS A 310 -13.21 23.08 -10.13
N SER A 311 -12.00 22.51 -10.08
CA SER A 311 -10.74 23.24 -10.23
C SER A 311 -10.01 22.88 -11.53
N VAL A 312 -10.74 22.34 -12.52
CA VAL A 312 -10.18 21.97 -13.82
C VAL A 312 -10.68 22.86 -14.94
N GLN A 313 -9.82 23.06 -15.94
CA GLN A 313 -10.11 23.72 -17.19
C GLN A 313 -10.39 22.66 -18.24
N TYR A 314 -11.53 22.78 -18.92
CA TYR A 314 -11.84 21.92 -20.05
C TYR A 314 -11.18 22.43 -21.33
N PRO A 315 -10.83 21.54 -22.27
CA PRO A 315 -10.32 21.96 -23.56
C PRO A 315 -11.31 22.89 -24.28
N GLN A 316 -10.82 23.77 -25.16
CA GLN A 316 -11.66 24.71 -25.93
C GLN A 316 -11.98 24.24 -27.36
N HIS A 317 -11.60 23.01 -27.70
CA HIS A 317 -11.87 22.37 -28.99
C HIS A 317 -12.97 21.30 -28.88
N GLU A 318 -13.19 20.55 -29.96
CA GLU A 318 -14.26 19.54 -30.09
C GLU A 318 -14.32 18.50 -28.95
N THR A 319 -13.20 18.21 -28.30
CA THR A 319 -13.14 17.27 -27.17
C THR A 319 -13.95 17.76 -25.97
N ALA A 320 -14.16 19.07 -25.81
CA ALA A 320 -15.02 19.62 -24.77
C ALA A 320 -16.46 19.08 -24.89
N ALA A 321 -16.97 18.99 -26.12
CA ALA A 321 -18.31 18.47 -26.39
C ALA A 321 -18.42 16.98 -26.03
N VAL A 322 -17.32 16.22 -26.12
CA VAL A 322 -17.28 14.79 -25.73
C VAL A 322 -17.53 14.63 -24.24
N TYR A 323 -16.96 15.50 -23.39
CA TYR A 323 -17.23 15.46 -21.95
C TYR A 323 -18.72 15.67 -21.64
N GLY A 324 -19.34 16.69 -22.24
CA GLY A 324 -20.77 16.96 -22.06
C GLY A 324 -21.64 15.81 -22.57
N ALA A 325 -21.32 15.26 -23.75
CA ALA A 325 -22.04 14.13 -24.32
C ALA A 325 -21.97 12.88 -23.43
N LYS A 326 -20.77 12.54 -22.93
CA LYS A 326 -20.56 11.39 -22.04
C LYS A 326 -21.18 11.57 -20.66
N ALA A 327 -21.13 12.77 -20.09
CA ALA A 327 -21.82 13.07 -18.84
C ALA A 327 -23.34 12.89 -19.01
N LYS A 328 -23.90 13.42 -20.10
CA LYS A 328 -25.33 13.27 -20.43
C LYS A 328 -25.73 11.80 -20.67
N GLU A 329 -24.91 11.02 -21.35
CA GLU A 329 -25.14 9.57 -21.56
C GLU A 329 -25.32 8.83 -20.23
N HIS A 330 -24.59 9.22 -19.19
CA HIS A 330 -24.67 8.64 -17.85
C HIS A 330 -25.61 9.38 -16.88
N GLY A 331 -26.29 10.44 -17.35
CA GLY A 331 -27.18 11.27 -16.54
C GLY A 331 -26.45 12.11 -15.48
N VAL A 332 -25.15 12.34 -15.63
CA VAL A 332 -24.33 13.11 -14.70
C VAL A 332 -24.25 14.56 -15.16
N SER A 333 -24.41 15.49 -14.22
CA SER A 333 -24.19 16.92 -14.46
C SER A 333 -22.75 17.31 -14.12
N LEU A 334 -22.11 18.10 -15.00
CA LEU A 334 -20.75 18.62 -14.78
C LEU A 334 -20.76 19.99 -14.09
N ASP A 335 -21.86 20.74 -14.23
CA ASP A 335 -21.98 22.16 -13.94
C ASP A 335 -23.04 22.49 -12.88
N SER A 336 -23.80 21.49 -12.43
CA SER A 336 -24.83 21.67 -11.41
C SER A 336 -24.72 20.71 -10.23
N VAL A 337 -25.15 21.18 -9.06
CA VAL A 337 -25.24 20.37 -7.84
C VAL A 337 -26.57 19.60 -7.87
N VAL A 338 -26.48 18.26 -7.85
CA VAL A 338 -27.67 17.38 -7.86
C VAL A 338 -28.18 17.09 -6.44
N HIS A 339 -27.29 17.06 -5.44
CA HIS A 339 -27.61 16.79 -4.04
C HIS A 339 -26.65 17.50 -3.07
N ALA A 340 -27.00 17.55 -1.79
CA ALA A 340 -26.24 18.28 -0.76
C ALA A 340 -24.92 17.61 -0.34
N GLN A 341 -24.77 16.30 -0.59
CA GLN A 341 -23.60 15.52 -0.21
C GLN A 341 -22.38 15.92 -1.05
N ARG A 342 -21.52 16.76 -0.48
CA ARG A 342 -20.35 17.32 -1.17
C ARG A 342 -19.40 16.25 -1.71
N GLU A 343 -19.19 15.15 -0.99
CA GLU A 343 -18.27 14.07 -1.40
C GLU A 343 -18.67 13.40 -2.72
N TYR A 344 -19.94 13.46 -3.10
CA TYR A 344 -20.46 12.86 -4.34
C TYR A 344 -20.90 13.91 -5.35
N SER A 345 -20.33 15.12 -5.31
CA SER A 345 -20.62 16.20 -6.26
C SER A 345 -19.36 16.59 -7.02
N LEU A 346 -19.41 16.59 -8.36
CA LEU A 346 -18.29 17.00 -9.21
C LEU A 346 -17.87 18.45 -8.96
N LEU A 347 -18.79 19.31 -8.53
CA LEU A 347 -18.50 20.70 -8.16
C LEU A 347 -17.83 20.85 -6.79
N SER A 348 -17.74 19.78 -6.01
CA SER A 348 -17.06 19.76 -4.72
C SER A 348 -15.71 19.06 -4.80
N LEU A 349 -15.58 18.07 -5.69
CA LEU A 349 -14.32 17.42 -6.01
C LEU A 349 -13.38 18.41 -6.73
N PRO A 350 -12.08 18.48 -6.37
CA PRO A 350 -11.14 19.37 -7.04
C PRO A 350 -11.01 19.04 -8.54
N GLY A 351 -11.08 17.76 -8.89
CA GLY A 351 -10.62 17.28 -10.20
C GLY A 351 -9.11 17.22 -10.25
N ASP A 352 -8.57 16.81 -11.39
CA ASP A 352 -7.12 16.71 -11.64
C ASP A 352 -6.88 16.65 -13.15
N TYR A 353 -5.62 16.57 -13.58
CA TYR A 353 -5.23 16.42 -14.97
C TYR A 353 -4.40 15.15 -15.16
N ARG A 354 -4.62 14.46 -16.27
CA ARG A 354 -3.91 13.23 -16.60
C ARG A 354 -3.31 13.34 -18.00
N ARG A 355 -2.01 13.07 -18.12
CA ARG A 355 -1.33 12.98 -19.42
C ARG A 355 -2.00 11.94 -20.30
N VAL A 356 -2.22 12.26 -21.58
CA VAL A 356 -2.86 11.38 -22.55
C VAL A 356 -1.94 10.24 -22.95
N LEU A 357 -0.66 10.53 -23.15
CA LEU A 357 0.36 9.57 -23.53
C LEU A 357 1.38 9.41 -22.40
N HIS A 358 1.89 8.20 -22.26
CA HIS A 358 2.98 7.90 -21.35
C HIS A 358 4.06 7.13 -22.10
N LYS A 359 5.30 7.57 -21.91
CA LYS A 359 6.47 6.93 -22.52
C LYS A 359 7.30 6.26 -21.42
N PRO A 360 7.64 4.96 -21.56
CA PRO A 360 8.56 4.32 -20.64
C PRO A 360 9.96 4.93 -20.80
N ARG A 361 10.66 5.17 -19.69
CA ARG A 361 12.00 5.80 -19.72
C ARG A 361 13.08 4.83 -20.18
N ASP A 362 13.13 3.66 -19.53
CA ASP A 362 14.21 2.69 -19.70
C ASP A 362 13.64 1.34 -20.19
N LEU A 363 12.98 1.36 -21.37
CA LEU A 363 12.38 0.13 -21.92
C LEU A 363 13.44 -0.75 -22.59
N GLU A 364 13.75 -1.86 -21.96
CA GLU A 364 14.55 -2.96 -22.52
C GLU A 364 13.65 -4.15 -22.81
N TRP A 365 13.95 -4.88 -23.89
CA TRP A 365 13.21 -6.07 -24.28
C TRP A 365 14.15 -7.12 -24.88
N LYS A 366 13.80 -8.39 -24.71
CA LYS A 366 14.48 -9.52 -25.34
C LYS A 366 13.45 -10.60 -25.71
N LEU A 367 13.65 -11.26 -26.85
CA LEU A 367 12.87 -12.43 -27.22
C LEU A 367 13.54 -13.67 -26.63
N LEU A 368 12.80 -14.41 -25.82
CA LEU A 368 13.24 -15.66 -25.22
C LEU A 368 12.51 -16.82 -25.87
N GLN A 369 13.27 -17.83 -26.27
CA GLN A 369 12.72 -19.13 -26.62
C GLN A 369 12.73 -20.01 -25.37
N TYR A 370 11.60 -20.64 -25.10
CA TYR A 370 11.44 -21.55 -23.97
C TYR A 370 10.57 -22.73 -24.39
N SER A 371 10.77 -23.88 -23.75
CA SER A 371 10.00 -25.10 -24.05
C SER A 371 8.96 -25.43 -22.98
N ASN A 372 9.18 -24.97 -21.74
CA ASN A 372 8.30 -25.22 -20.61
C ASN A 372 7.61 -23.93 -20.15
N ALA A 373 6.28 -23.91 -20.15
CA ALA A 373 5.49 -22.76 -19.71
C ALA A 373 5.72 -22.35 -18.25
N LEU A 374 6.16 -23.29 -17.40
CA LEU A 374 6.42 -23.06 -15.97
C LEU A 374 7.86 -22.61 -15.66
N GLU A 375 8.73 -22.55 -16.66
CA GLU A 375 10.12 -22.12 -16.48
C GLU A 375 10.17 -20.64 -16.05
N ALA A 376 10.92 -20.31 -15.00
CA ALA A 376 11.17 -18.92 -14.61
C ALA A 376 12.07 -18.26 -15.66
N LEU A 377 11.56 -17.22 -16.34
CA LEU A 377 12.26 -16.52 -17.43
C LEU A 377 12.85 -15.16 -16.99
N ALA A 378 12.56 -14.78 -15.74
CA ALA A 378 13.01 -13.57 -15.08
C ALA A 378 13.43 -13.98 -13.65
N ALA A 379 14.58 -13.48 -13.21
CA ALA A 379 15.03 -13.71 -11.84
C ALA A 379 14.27 -12.77 -10.90
N THR A 380 13.91 -13.24 -9.71
CA THR A 380 13.37 -12.35 -8.68
C THR A 380 14.49 -11.59 -7.99
N GLU A 381 14.18 -10.45 -7.36
CA GLU A 381 15.19 -9.73 -6.56
C GLU A 381 15.78 -10.59 -5.43
N LEU A 382 15.03 -11.53 -4.86
CA LEU A 382 15.54 -12.48 -3.88
C LEU A 382 16.54 -13.49 -4.47
N GLU A 383 16.34 -13.88 -5.73
CA GLU A 383 17.28 -14.76 -6.44
C GLU A 383 18.55 -14.01 -6.87
N ALA A 384 18.42 -12.73 -7.21
CA ALA A 384 19.54 -11.87 -7.59
C ALA A 384 20.35 -11.38 -6.37
N PHE A 385 19.68 -11.18 -5.22
CA PHE A 385 20.26 -10.68 -3.98
C PHE A 385 19.69 -11.47 -2.79
N PRO A 386 20.23 -12.66 -2.50
CA PRO A 386 19.84 -13.40 -1.31
C PRO A 386 20.12 -12.56 -0.06
N LEU A 387 19.13 -12.50 0.84
CA LEU A 387 19.29 -11.88 2.14
C LEU A 387 20.23 -12.78 2.97
N ASP A 388 21.49 -12.38 3.08
CA ASP A 388 22.51 -13.02 3.93
C ASP A 388 22.22 -12.85 5.43
#